data_AF-A0A1F6EGK7-F1
#
_entry.id   AF-A0A1F6EGK7-F1
#
_cell.length_a   1.000
_cell.length_b   1.000
_cell.length_c   1.000
_cell.angle_alpha   90.00
_cell.angle_beta   90.00
_cell.angle_gamma   90.00
#
_symmetry.space_group_name_H-M   'P 1'
#
loop_
_entity.id
_entity.type
_entity.pdbx_description
1 polymer ?
#
loop_
_entity_poly.entity_id
_entity_poly.type
_entity_poly.pdbx_seq_one_letter_code
_entity_poly.pdbx_strand_id
1 'polypeptide(L)'
;MARSLKKGPFVDVKLMKKVQGAKPSSAGIIRTWARRSQVAPEMVGFTLGIHNGKQHAEVLVTEEMVGHRLGEFAPTKKFTRHGGKMQKELEMKAQEAEIAAAQSAKAAASEGQTKAPEGK
;
A
#
# COMPACT_ATOMS: atom_id res chain seq x y z
N MET A 1 9.32 10.25 -17.58
CA MET A 1 10.14 10.01 -18.79
C MET A 1 11.07 8.83 -18.58
N ALA A 2 11.11 7.92 -19.55
CA ALA A 2 12.02 6.78 -19.56
C ALA A 2 13.47 7.23 -19.82
N ARG A 3 14.45 6.45 -19.35
CA ARG A 3 15.86 6.67 -19.70
C ARG A 3 16.09 6.19 -21.14
N SER A 4 17.16 6.69 -21.78
CA SER A 4 17.60 6.18 -23.08
C SER A 4 17.87 4.67 -23.01
N LEU A 5 17.41 3.93 -24.02
CA LEU A 5 17.55 2.47 -24.11
C LEU A 5 18.99 1.99 -23.95
N LYS A 6 19.98 2.74 -24.47
CA LYS A 6 21.42 2.40 -24.37
C LYS A 6 21.92 2.32 -22.92
N LYS A 7 21.27 3.03 -21.97
CA LYS A 7 21.72 3.12 -20.58
C LYS A 7 21.09 2.07 -19.66
N GLY A 8 20.07 1.33 -20.14
CA GLY A 8 19.35 0.34 -19.37
C GLY A 8 18.48 0.91 -18.23
N PRO A 9 17.76 0.01 -17.53
CA PRO A 9 16.98 0.35 -16.35
C PRO A 9 17.89 0.83 -15.22
N PHE A 10 17.45 1.83 -14.45
CA PHE A 10 18.20 2.29 -13.29
C PHE A 10 17.61 1.74 -12.01
N VAL A 11 18.44 1.09 -11.20
CA VAL A 11 18.09 0.67 -9.85
C VAL A 11 19.20 1.11 -8.88
N ASP A 12 18.81 1.62 -7.72
CA ASP A 12 19.77 2.01 -6.69
C ASP A 12 20.51 0.79 -6.12
N VAL A 13 21.83 0.90 -6.04
CA VAL A 13 22.70 -0.20 -5.61
C VAL A 13 22.40 -0.64 -4.18
N LYS A 14 22.06 0.29 -3.27
CA LYS A 14 21.74 -0.07 -1.88
C LYS A 14 20.41 -0.80 -1.80
N LEU A 15 19.44 -0.44 -2.66
CA LEU A 15 18.17 -1.15 -2.74
C LEU A 15 18.36 -2.57 -3.26
N MET A 16 19.10 -2.75 -4.36
CA MET A 16 19.37 -4.10 -4.91
C MET A 16 20.06 -5.01 -3.92
N LYS A 17 21.08 -4.51 -3.19
CA LYS A 17 21.77 -5.31 -2.16
C LYS A 17 20.82 -5.80 -1.06
N LYS A 18 19.84 -4.99 -0.66
CA LYS A 18 18.84 -5.40 0.36
C LYS A 18 17.89 -6.46 -0.17
N VAL A 19 17.48 -6.34 -1.43
CA VAL A 19 16.57 -7.29 -2.09
C VAL A 19 17.28 -8.64 -2.30
N GLN A 20 18.51 -8.62 -2.83
CA GLN A 20 19.30 -9.84 -3.07
C GLN A 20 19.72 -10.54 -1.78
N GLY A 21 19.94 -9.80 -0.69
CA GLY A 21 20.33 -10.36 0.60
C GLY A 21 19.17 -10.93 1.43
N ALA A 22 17.93 -10.86 0.95
CA ALA A 22 16.75 -11.28 1.69
C ALA A 22 15.81 -12.13 0.84
N LYS A 23 14.94 -12.90 1.50
CA LYS A 23 13.85 -13.64 0.84
C LYS A 23 12.54 -12.88 1.04
N PRO A 24 11.63 -12.86 0.05
CA PRO A 24 10.35 -12.13 0.16
C PRO A 24 9.58 -12.44 1.45
N SER A 25 9.52 -13.72 1.82
CA SER A 25 8.76 -14.21 2.99
C SER A 25 9.33 -13.78 4.35
N SER A 26 10.61 -13.41 4.42
CA SER A 26 11.31 -13.12 5.70
C SER A 26 11.84 -11.69 5.80
N ALA A 27 11.84 -10.93 4.70
CA ALA A 27 12.46 -9.61 4.63
C ALA A 27 11.69 -8.52 5.39
N GLY A 28 10.41 -8.75 5.68
CA GLY A 28 9.52 -7.70 6.18
C GLY A 28 9.44 -6.52 5.21
N ILE A 29 9.30 -5.30 5.74
CA ILE A 29 9.17 -4.07 4.93
C ILE A 29 10.56 -3.48 4.65
N ILE A 30 10.97 -3.47 3.38
CA ILE A 30 12.21 -2.84 2.96
C ILE A 30 11.96 -1.35 2.71
N ARG A 31 12.41 -0.50 3.64
CA ARG A 31 12.32 0.96 3.50
C ARG A 31 13.31 1.50 2.47
N THR A 32 12.83 2.39 1.60
CA THR A 32 13.60 3.02 0.53
C THR A 32 13.21 4.48 0.28
N TRP A 33 14.23 5.30 0.05
CA TRP A 33 14.10 6.68 -0.47
C TRP A 33 14.37 6.74 -1.97
N ALA A 34 14.79 5.63 -2.59
CA ALA A 34 15.22 5.58 -3.97
C ALA A 34 14.04 5.51 -4.95
N ARG A 35 13.13 6.48 -4.88
CA ARG A 35 11.91 6.58 -5.72
C ARG A 35 12.19 6.61 -7.23
N ARG A 36 13.42 6.97 -7.61
CA ARG A 36 13.87 7.06 -9.01
C ARG A 36 14.19 5.71 -9.64
N SER A 37 14.32 4.66 -8.81
CA SER A 37 14.60 3.29 -9.23
C SER A 37 13.41 2.67 -9.93
N GLN A 38 13.71 1.86 -10.93
CA GLN A 38 12.74 1.01 -11.61
C GLN A 38 12.55 -0.29 -10.82
N VAL A 39 11.35 -0.84 -10.87
CA VAL A 39 11.05 -2.14 -10.29
C VAL A 39 11.76 -3.20 -11.14
N ALA A 40 12.69 -3.92 -10.50
CA ALA A 40 13.37 -5.06 -11.10
C ALA A 40 12.56 -6.34 -10.86
N PRO A 41 12.67 -7.36 -11.74
CA PRO A 41 12.00 -8.65 -11.53
C PRO A 41 12.33 -9.30 -10.18
N GLU A 42 13.55 -9.12 -9.67
CA GLU A 42 13.99 -9.64 -8.37
C GLU A 42 13.22 -9.04 -7.17
N MET A 43 12.50 -7.93 -7.37
CA MET A 43 11.72 -7.28 -6.30
C MET A 43 10.31 -7.83 -6.15
N VAL A 44 9.86 -8.71 -7.06
CA VAL A 44 8.50 -9.26 -7.02
C VAL A 44 8.30 -10.08 -5.74
N GLY A 45 7.18 -9.86 -5.08
CA GLY A 45 6.83 -10.49 -3.80
C GLY A 45 7.38 -9.79 -2.56
N PHE A 46 8.24 -8.77 -2.71
CA PHE A 46 8.69 -7.96 -1.57
C PHE A 46 7.70 -6.84 -1.26
N THR A 47 7.56 -6.51 0.03
CA THR A 47 6.88 -5.29 0.47
C THR A 47 7.89 -4.17 0.62
N LEU A 48 7.77 -3.14 -0.23
CA LEU A 48 8.64 -1.98 -0.21
C LEU A 48 7.94 -0.81 0.49
N GLY A 49 8.61 -0.23 1.49
CA GLY A 49 8.21 1.02 2.10
C GLY A 49 8.80 2.19 1.31
N ILE A 50 8.04 2.83 0.43
CA ILE A 50 8.52 3.87 -0.48
C ILE A 50 8.25 5.25 0.15
N HIS A 51 9.31 6.03 0.38
CA HIS A 51 9.18 7.36 0.98
C HIS A 51 8.41 8.32 0.07
N ASN A 52 7.37 8.98 0.58
CA ASN A 52 6.57 9.96 -0.18
C ASN A 52 6.83 11.43 0.21
N GLY A 53 7.80 11.69 1.08
CA GLY A 53 8.12 13.04 1.60
C GLY A 53 7.75 13.22 3.07
N LYS A 54 6.85 12.38 3.60
CA LYS A 54 6.44 12.41 5.02
C LYS A 54 6.56 11.04 5.67
N GLN A 55 6.09 10.00 4.98
CA GLN A 55 6.06 8.63 5.47
C GLN A 55 6.47 7.64 4.38
N HIS A 56 6.62 6.39 4.76
CA HIS A 56 6.85 5.30 3.80
C HIS A 56 5.52 4.64 3.50
N ALA A 57 5.07 4.70 2.24
CA ALA A 57 3.91 3.96 1.78
C ALA A 57 4.33 2.52 1.53
N GLU A 58 3.64 1.57 2.16
CA GLU A 58 3.89 0.14 1.99
C GLU A 58 3.22 -0.33 0.70
N VAL A 59 4.02 -0.93 -0.18
CA VAL A 59 3.58 -1.43 -1.47
C VAL A 59 4.11 -2.85 -1.64
N LEU A 60 3.21 -3.82 -1.77
CA LEU A 60 3.57 -5.17 -2.19
C LEU A 60 3.81 -5.16 -3.70
N VAL A 61 5.01 -5.56 -4.13
CA VAL A 61 5.40 -5.52 -5.53
C VAL A 61 4.88 -6.75 -6.27
N THR A 62 4.08 -6.53 -7.31
CA THR A 62 3.59 -7.57 -8.23
C THR A 62 4.34 -7.54 -9.57
N GLU A 63 4.17 -8.59 -10.39
CA GLU A 63 4.84 -8.71 -11.70
C GLU A 63 4.45 -7.59 -12.67
N GLU A 64 3.19 -7.14 -12.63
CA GLU A 64 2.69 -6.04 -13.47
C GLU A 64 3.38 -4.71 -13.19
N MET A 65 4.00 -4.55 -12.01
CA MET A 65 4.75 -3.35 -11.63
C MET A 65 6.16 -3.31 -12.23
N VAL A 66 6.66 -4.43 -12.79
CA VAL A 66 8.01 -4.50 -13.38
C VAL A 66 8.12 -3.49 -14.54
N GLY A 67 9.20 -2.73 -14.55
CA GLY A 67 9.40 -1.66 -15.54
C GLY A 67 8.79 -0.31 -15.15
N HIS A 68 7.94 -0.22 -14.12
CA HIS A 68 7.52 1.05 -13.55
C HIS A 68 8.54 1.61 -12.56
N ARG A 69 8.43 2.89 -12.20
CA ARG A 69 9.26 3.48 -11.14
C ARG A 69 8.57 3.39 -9.80
N LEU A 70 9.35 3.14 -8.75
CA LEU A 70 8.85 3.08 -7.37
C LEU A 70 8.07 4.34 -6.96
N GLY A 71 8.49 5.52 -7.43
CA GLY A 71 7.81 6.77 -7.13
C GLY A 71 6.37 6.86 -7.63
N GLU A 72 5.97 6.06 -8.61
CA GLU A 72 4.60 6.03 -9.17
C GLU A 72 3.60 5.43 -8.19
N PHE A 73 4.04 4.51 -7.33
CA PHE A 73 3.21 3.83 -6.33
C PHE A 73 3.11 4.56 -4.99
N ALA A 74 3.80 5.72 -4.85
CA ALA A 74 3.83 6.50 -3.61
C ALA A 74 3.51 7.98 -3.89
N PRO A 75 2.22 8.38 -3.84
CA PRO A 75 1.80 9.76 -4.10
C PRO A 75 2.35 10.72 -3.03
N THR A 76 2.89 11.86 -3.49
CA THR A 76 3.57 12.85 -2.62
C THR A 76 2.67 13.96 -2.14
N LYS A 77 1.60 14.26 -2.90
CA LYS A 77 0.62 15.29 -2.56
C LYS A 77 -0.72 14.62 -2.36
N LYS A 78 -1.42 14.99 -1.29
CA LYS A 78 -2.84 14.68 -1.16
C LYS A 78 -3.58 15.55 -2.17
N PHE A 79 -4.24 14.92 -3.14
CA PHE A 79 -5.09 15.65 -4.06
C PHE A 79 -6.35 16.09 -3.32
N THR A 80 -6.52 17.40 -3.18
CA THR A 80 -7.74 18.01 -2.65
C THR A 80 -8.50 18.58 -3.83
N ARG A 81 -9.68 18.04 -4.14
CA ARG A 81 -10.55 18.60 -5.18
C ARG A 81 -11.12 19.93 -4.70
N HIS A 82 -11.20 20.92 -5.60
CA HIS A 82 -12.00 22.12 -5.38
C HIS A 82 -13.47 21.82 -5.70
N GLY A 83 -14.09 20.89 -4.98
CA GLY A 83 -15.52 20.65 -4.97
C GLY A 83 -16.01 20.93 -3.56
N GLY A 84 -16.89 21.93 -3.39
CA GLY A 84 -17.24 22.53 -2.11
C GLY A 84 -17.81 21.60 -1.03
N LYS A 85 -18.22 22.21 0.09
CA LYS A 85 -18.71 21.57 1.34
C LYS A 85 -19.61 20.34 1.12
N MET A 86 -20.48 20.38 0.11
CA MET A 86 -21.37 19.26 -0.26
C MET A 86 -20.65 17.93 -0.53
N GLN A 87 -19.52 17.92 -1.25
CA GLN A 87 -18.84 16.65 -1.56
C GLN A 87 -18.18 16.05 -0.32
N LYS A 88 -17.61 16.92 0.54
CA LYS A 88 -17.05 16.51 1.83
C LYS A 88 -18.13 15.93 2.74
N GLU A 89 -19.33 16.52 2.73
CA GLU A 89 -20.48 16.01 3.48
C GLU A 89 -20.97 14.66 2.93
N LEU A 90 -21.02 14.48 1.62
CA LEU A 90 -21.39 13.20 0.99
C LEU A 90 -20.35 12.10 1.29
N GLU A 91 -19.06 12.41 1.24
CA GLU A 91 -17.98 11.47 1.55
C GLU A 91 -17.95 11.12 3.05
N MET A 92 -18.21 12.08 3.95
CA MET A 92 -18.34 11.80 5.38
C MET A 92 -19.57 10.95 5.70
N LYS A 93 -20.71 11.24 5.06
CA LYS A 93 -21.94 10.45 5.23
C LYS A 93 -21.79 9.03 4.69
N ALA A 94 -21.04 8.85 3.60
CA ALA A 94 -20.69 7.53 3.08
C ALA A 94 -19.76 6.76 4.02
N GLN A 95 -18.75 7.44 4.59
CA GLN A 95 -17.87 6.83 5.60
C GLN A 95 -18.61 6.46 6.89
N GLU A 96 -19.52 7.31 7.37
CA GLU A 96 -20.34 7.01 8.55
C GLU A 96 -21.27 5.82 8.31
N ALA A 97 -21.86 5.71 7.12
CA ALA A 97 -22.68 4.56 6.74
C ALA A 97 -21.87 3.26 6.64
N GLU A 98 -20.65 3.31 6.09
CA GLU A 98 -19.76 2.16 6.01
C GLU A 98 -19.26 1.73 7.40
N ILE A 99 -18.95 2.68 8.28
CA ILE A 99 -18.57 2.42 9.67
C ILE A 99 -19.76 1.81 10.45
N ALA A 100 -20.97 2.33 10.27
CA ALA A 100 -22.17 1.77 10.91
C ALA A 100 -22.51 0.36 10.40
N ALA A 101 -22.33 0.10 9.10
CA ALA A 101 -22.48 -1.24 8.52
C ALA A 101 -21.41 -2.21 9.05
N ALA A 102 -20.16 -1.78 9.17
CA ALA A 102 -19.08 -2.58 9.74
C ALA A 102 -19.29 -2.85 11.25
N GLN A 103 -19.80 -1.87 12.00
CA GLN A 103 -20.10 -2.01 13.43
C GLN A 103 -21.30 -2.93 13.68
N SER A 104 -22.35 -2.84 12.86
CA SER A 104 -23.52 -3.75 12.96
C SER A 104 -23.17 -5.18 12.56
N ALA A 105 -22.34 -5.38 11.53
CA ALA A 105 -21.82 -6.71 11.20
C ALA A 105 -20.94 -7.30 12.33
N LYS A 106 -20.15 -6.46 13.00
CA LYS A 106 -19.32 -6.88 14.14
C LYS A 106 -20.14 -7.18 15.39
N ALA A 107 -21.25 -6.47 15.61
CA ALA A 107 -22.19 -6.73 16.71
C ALA A 107 -22.98 -8.05 16.51
N ALA A 108 -23.43 -8.32 15.27
CA ALA A 108 -24.11 -9.58 14.94
C ALA A 108 -23.19 -10.81 15.09
N ALA A 109 -21.88 -10.66 14.87
CA ALA A 109 -20.91 -11.72 15.11
C ALA A 109 -20.66 -12.01 16.61
N SER A 110 -20.90 -11.04 17.50
CA SER A 110 -20.73 -11.22 18.95
C SER A 110 -21.96 -11.78 19.67
N GLU A 111 -23.17 -11.60 19.12
CA GLU A 111 -24.40 -12.14 19.72
C GLU A 111 -24.65 -13.64 19.40
N GLY A 112 -23.98 -14.19 18.39
CA GLY A 112 -24.09 -15.61 18.03
C GLY A 112 -23.38 -16.57 19.00
N GLN A 113 -22.58 -16.07 19.96
CA GLN A 113 -21.76 -16.92 20.85
C GLN A 113 -22.32 -17.07 22.27
N THR A 114 -23.43 -16.42 22.63
CA THR A 114 -23.98 -16.41 24.01
C THR A 114 -25.32 -17.13 24.19
N LYS A 115 -25.74 -17.98 23.25
CA LYS A 115 -26.95 -18.80 23.41
C LYS A 115 -26.65 -20.30 23.34
N ALA A 116 -25.77 -20.79 24.22
CA ALA A 116 -25.80 -22.17 24.66
C ALA A 116 -26.64 -22.22 25.95
N PRO A 117 -27.84 -22.84 25.97
CA PRO A 117 -28.59 -23.01 27.20
C PRO A 117 -27.97 -24.15 28.02
N GLU A 118 -27.33 -23.81 29.13
CA GLU A 118 -27.16 -24.74 30.25
C GLU A 118 -28.54 -25.12 30.80
N GLY A 119 -28.75 -26.42 31.04
CA GLY A 119 -29.79 -26.92 31.93
C GLY A 119 -30.62 -28.08 31.39
N LYS A 120 -30.18 -29.33 31.61
CA LYS A 120 -30.61 -30.16 32.75
C LYS A 120 -29.75 -31.42 32.87
#